data_AF-A0A7X6USC9-F1
#
_entry.id   AF-A0A7X6USC9-F1
#
_cell.length_a   1.000
_cell.length_b   1.000
_cell.length_c   1.000
_cell.angle_alpha   90.00
_cell.angle_beta   90.00
_cell.angle_gamma   90.00
#
_symmetry.space_group_name_H-M   'P 1'
#
loop_
_entity.id
_entity.type
_entity.pdbx_description
1 polymer ?
#
loop_
_entity_poly.entity_id
_entity_poly.type
_entity_poly.pdbx_seq_one_letter_code
_entity_poly.pdbx_strand_id
1 'polypeptide(L)'
;MATGDRTLWHGFSVTFIFVVANLIKMIPSIITAVVIHRLINLRWQYFYRVVFVVPMIVPSMVYLLLWKFFYDPTQGMLNQLLNATGLIRVLNALDTAFQWGIFHAGIPPSWLGDAALVIPALVFWGFPWVGIVGVLIYLAGLSSISPDVYEAAELDGIGWFKKFLLIELPLIMTQIRINLVLMIIGTLQDYG
;
A
#
# COMPACT_ATOMS: atom_id res chain seq x y z
N MET A 1 -10.67 -34.81 11.77
CA MET A 1 -9.22 -34.65 11.96
C MET A 1 -8.64 -33.33 11.41
N ALA A 2 -9.43 -32.42 10.81
CA ALA A 2 -8.93 -31.14 10.27
C ALA A 2 -9.09 -29.91 11.19
N THR A 3 -9.86 -30.01 12.30
CA THR A 3 -10.22 -28.85 13.12
C THR A 3 -9.26 -28.56 14.30
N GLY A 4 -8.28 -29.43 14.55
CA GLY A 4 -7.35 -29.31 15.69
C GLY A 4 -5.91 -28.92 15.32
N ASP A 5 -5.61 -28.70 14.03
CA ASP A 5 -4.26 -28.35 13.61
C ASP A 5 -4.00 -26.85 13.80
N ARG A 6 -3.19 -26.53 14.82
CA ARG A 6 -2.81 -25.15 15.16
C ARG A 6 -2.09 -24.45 14.00
N THR A 7 -1.44 -25.21 13.12
CA THR A 7 -0.72 -24.67 11.96
C THR A 7 -1.69 -24.12 10.92
N LEU A 8 -2.80 -24.82 10.67
CA LEU A 8 -3.84 -24.37 9.74
C LEU A 8 -4.49 -23.07 10.21
N TRP A 9 -4.89 -23.01 11.48
CA TRP A 9 -5.48 -21.81 12.07
C TRP A 9 -4.54 -20.61 12.09
N HIS A 10 -3.24 -20.85 12.28
CA HIS A 10 -2.23 -19.80 12.18
C HIS A 10 -2.09 -19.28 10.74
N GLY A 11 -2.05 -20.18 9.74
CA GLY A 11 -2.05 -19.81 8.32
C GLY A 11 -3.24 -18.93 7.95
N PHE A 12 -4.45 -19.34 8.33
CA PHE A 12 -5.67 -18.52 8.11
C PHE A 12 -5.58 -17.15 8.76
N SER A 13 -5.04 -17.05 9.97
CA SER A 13 -4.88 -15.79 10.68
C SER A 13 -3.92 -14.85 9.95
N VAL A 14 -2.79 -15.38 9.45
CA VAL A 14 -1.81 -14.62 8.67
C VAL A 14 -2.40 -14.14 7.34
N THR A 15 -3.10 -15.00 6.61
CA THR A 15 -3.78 -14.62 5.36
C THR A 15 -4.84 -13.56 5.61
N PHE A 16 -5.60 -13.65 6.71
CA PHE A 16 -6.56 -12.62 7.10
C PHE A 16 -5.88 -11.28 7.41
N ILE A 17 -4.74 -11.29 8.11
CA ILE A 17 -3.93 -10.08 8.34
C ILE A 17 -3.50 -9.46 7.01
N PHE A 18 -3.05 -10.25 6.04
CA PHE A 18 -2.66 -9.74 4.73
C PHE A 18 -3.82 -9.18 3.93
N VAL A 19 -5.01 -9.80 3.98
CA VAL A 19 -6.22 -9.25 3.35
C VAL A 19 -6.54 -7.88 3.94
N VAL A 20 -6.57 -7.76 5.27
CA VAL A 20 -6.85 -6.48 5.95
C VAL A 20 -5.78 -5.43 5.64
N ALA A 21 -4.51 -5.82 5.64
CA ALA A 21 -3.42 -4.94 5.27
C ALA A 21 -3.56 -4.45 3.80
N ASN A 22 -3.87 -5.36 2.88
CA ASN A 22 -4.03 -5.03 1.46
C ASN A 22 -5.24 -4.12 1.20
N LEU A 23 -6.31 -4.18 2.00
CA LEU A 23 -7.40 -3.19 1.97
C LEU A 23 -6.88 -1.78 2.22
N ILE A 24 -6.02 -1.60 3.24
CA ILE A 24 -5.42 -0.31 3.56
C ILE A 24 -4.50 0.14 2.42
N LYS A 25 -3.74 -0.79 1.83
CA LYS A 25 -2.86 -0.53 0.67
C LYS A 25 -3.62 -0.08 -0.59
N MET A 26 -4.93 -0.28 -0.69
CA MET A 26 -5.72 0.28 -1.80
C MET A 26 -5.87 1.81 -1.70
N ILE A 27 -5.85 2.37 -0.48
CA ILE A 27 -6.12 3.80 -0.25
C ILE A 27 -5.11 4.71 -0.97
N PRO A 28 -3.78 4.51 -0.86
CA PRO A 28 -2.80 5.31 -1.61
C PRO A 28 -3.02 5.29 -3.12
N SER A 29 -3.48 4.16 -3.66
CA SER A 29 -3.77 4.00 -5.09
C SER A 29 -4.97 4.83 -5.54
N ILE A 30 -6.04 4.87 -4.72
CA ILE A 30 -7.22 5.72 -4.98
C ILE A 30 -6.81 7.19 -4.93
N ILE A 31 -6.09 7.60 -3.88
CA ILE A 31 -5.61 8.98 -3.72
C ILE A 31 -4.76 9.40 -4.92
N THR A 32 -3.82 8.55 -5.33
CA THR A 32 -2.95 8.82 -6.49
C THR A 32 -3.77 8.97 -7.77
N ALA A 33 -4.76 8.10 -8.00
CA ALA A 33 -5.63 8.19 -9.17
C ALA A 33 -6.42 9.51 -9.21
N VAL A 34 -6.97 9.95 -8.07
CA VAL A 34 -7.70 11.23 -7.94
C VAL A 34 -6.77 12.41 -8.20
N VAL A 35 -5.56 12.39 -7.61
CA VAL A 35 -4.56 13.44 -7.83
C VAL A 35 -4.18 13.55 -9.30
N ILE A 36 -3.91 12.42 -9.97
CA ILE A 36 -3.59 12.40 -11.40
C ILE A 36 -4.78 12.86 -12.25
N HIS A 37 -6.01 12.43 -11.91
CA HIS A 37 -7.20 12.81 -12.64
C HIS A 37 -7.46 14.32 -12.60
N ARG A 38 -7.21 14.96 -11.46
CA ARG A 38 -7.42 16.40 -11.25
C ARG A 38 -6.30 17.28 -11.79
N LEU A 39 -5.28 16.72 -12.44
CA LEU A 39 -4.25 17.53 -13.07
C LEU A 39 -4.85 18.35 -14.21
N ILE A 40 -4.69 19.67 -14.13
CA ILE A 40 -5.22 20.65 -15.10
C ILE A 40 -4.73 20.36 -16.54
N ASN A 41 -3.52 19.82 -16.66
CA ASN A 41 -2.85 19.63 -17.95
C ASN A 41 -2.87 18.15 -18.39
N LEU A 42 -3.54 17.89 -19.52
CA LEU A 42 -3.60 16.57 -20.15
C LEU A 42 -2.22 15.95 -20.43
N ARG A 43 -1.21 16.78 -20.75
CA ARG A 43 0.19 16.32 -20.94
C ARG A 43 0.78 15.73 -19.67
N TRP A 44 0.58 16.40 -18.53
CA TRP A 44 1.08 15.92 -17.24
C TRP A 44 0.31 14.67 -16.81
N GLN A 45 -1.00 14.63 -17.02
CA GLN A 45 -1.80 13.45 -16.77
C GLN A 45 -1.27 12.22 -17.53
N TYR A 46 -0.98 12.36 -18.82
CA TYR A 46 -0.38 11.29 -19.63
C TYR A 46 1.02 10.92 -19.14
N PHE A 47 1.86 11.91 -18.84
CA PHE A 47 3.22 11.68 -18.32
C PHE A 47 3.21 10.84 -17.05
N TYR A 48 2.37 11.18 -16.06
CA TYR A 48 2.28 10.39 -14.82
C TYR A 48 1.77 8.98 -15.09
N ARG A 49 0.78 8.78 -15.97
CA ARG A 49 0.32 7.43 -16.36
C ARG A 49 1.49 6.59 -16.90
N VAL A 50 2.34 7.16 -17.75
CA VAL A 50 3.51 6.45 -18.30
C VAL A 50 4.53 6.16 -17.20
N VAL A 51 4.88 7.14 -16.36
CA VAL A 51 5.84 6.97 -15.26
C VAL A 51 5.41 5.87 -14.30
N PHE A 52 4.12 5.78 -13.97
CA PHE A 52 3.59 4.70 -13.14
C PHE A 52 3.61 3.34 -13.85
N VAL A 53 3.50 3.27 -15.18
CA VAL A 53 3.54 2.00 -15.91
C VAL A 53 4.95 1.44 -16.10
N VAL A 54 5.97 2.30 -16.24
CA VAL A 54 7.36 1.86 -16.49
C VAL A 54 7.86 0.81 -15.48
N PRO A 55 7.65 0.95 -14.15
CA PRO A 55 8.05 -0.05 -13.18
C PRO A 55 7.42 -1.43 -13.37
N MET A 56 6.26 -1.55 -14.06
CA MET A 56 5.63 -2.86 -14.32
C MET A 56 6.48 -3.76 -15.21
N ILE A 57 7.42 -3.19 -15.96
CA ILE A 57 8.34 -3.92 -16.83
C ILE A 57 9.43 -4.60 -15.99
N VAL A 58 9.69 -4.10 -14.77
CA VAL A 58 10.67 -4.70 -13.87
C VAL A 58 10.15 -6.07 -13.41
N PRO A 59 10.92 -7.16 -13.62
CA PRO A 59 10.51 -8.48 -13.19
C PRO A 59 10.26 -8.53 -11.68
N SER A 60 9.24 -9.27 -11.26
CA SER A 60 8.87 -9.43 -9.84
C SER A 60 10.03 -9.92 -8.97
N MET A 61 10.90 -10.78 -9.50
CA MET A 61 12.08 -11.26 -8.81
C MET A 61 13.08 -10.15 -8.49
N VAL A 62 13.28 -9.19 -9.39
CA VAL A 62 14.17 -8.04 -9.12
C VAL A 62 13.59 -7.20 -8.00
N TYR A 63 12.27 -6.99 -8.01
CA TYR A 63 11.59 -6.27 -6.95
C TYR A 63 11.76 -6.95 -5.58
N LEU A 64 11.59 -8.27 -5.51
CA LEU A 64 11.82 -9.05 -4.29
C LEU A 64 13.25 -8.93 -3.78
N LEU A 65 14.25 -9.01 -4.68
CA LEU A 65 15.66 -8.88 -4.31
C LEU A 65 16.02 -7.48 -3.81
N LEU A 66 15.48 -6.42 -4.43
CA LEU A 66 15.67 -5.05 -3.96
C LEU A 66 15.14 -4.86 -2.54
N TRP A 67 13.97 -5.41 -2.23
CA TRP A 67 13.41 -5.35 -0.88
C TRP A 67 14.14 -6.24 0.11
N LYS A 68 14.65 -7.41 -0.31
CA LYS A 68 15.54 -8.23 0.51
C LYS A 68 16.80 -7.45 0.90
N PHE A 69 17.41 -6.72 -0.03
CA PHE A 69 18.55 -5.83 0.24
C PHE A 69 18.14 -4.65 1.13
N PHE A 70 16.97 -4.05 0.89
CA PHE A 70 16.44 -2.95 1.70
C PHE A 70 16.29 -3.34 3.18
N TYR A 71 15.85 -4.56 3.44
CA TYR A 71 15.69 -5.14 4.78
C TYR A 71 16.95 -5.80 5.35
N ASP A 72 18.09 -5.74 4.68
CA ASP A 72 19.31 -6.36 5.18
C ASP A 72 19.69 -5.79 6.57
N PRO A 73 19.94 -6.64 7.58
CA PRO A 73 20.22 -6.14 8.93
C PRO A 73 21.52 -5.34 9.02
N THR A 74 22.51 -5.67 8.20
CA THR A 74 23.88 -5.14 8.31
C THR A 74 24.14 -3.93 7.41
N GLN A 75 23.70 -4.00 6.16
CA GLN A 75 23.94 -2.98 5.13
C GLN A 75 22.65 -2.44 4.51
N GLY A 76 21.48 -2.84 5.05
CA GLY A 76 20.19 -2.45 4.49
C GLY A 76 19.88 -0.97 4.67
N MET A 77 19.27 -0.40 3.62
CA MET A 77 18.93 1.02 3.59
C MET A 77 17.89 1.39 4.65
N LEU A 78 16.99 0.47 5.03
CA LEU A 78 15.99 0.76 6.06
C LEU A 78 16.63 1.06 7.41
N ASN A 79 17.54 0.22 7.87
CA ASN A 79 18.21 0.41 9.16
C ASN A 79 19.07 1.67 9.17
N GLN A 80 19.74 1.97 8.06
CA GLN A 80 20.49 3.22 7.91
C GLN A 80 19.59 4.44 7.99
N LEU A 81 18.43 4.44 7.30
CA LEU A 81 17.46 5.52 7.35
C LEU A 81 16.88 5.69 8.76
N LEU A 82 16.52 4.59 9.44
CA LEU A 82 16.02 4.61 10.82
C LEU A 82 17.05 5.13 11.82
N ASN A 83 18.33 4.83 11.60
CA ASN A 83 19.42 5.34 12.44
C ASN A 83 19.68 6.83 12.16
N ALA A 84 19.75 7.23 10.89
CA ALA A 84 20.00 8.61 10.48
C ALA A 84 18.89 9.58 10.92
N THR A 85 17.63 9.15 10.84
CA THR A 85 16.47 9.93 11.30
C THR A 85 16.27 9.90 12.81
N GLY A 86 17.01 9.05 13.53
CA GLY A 86 16.84 8.82 14.96
C GLY A 86 15.57 8.03 15.33
N LEU A 87 14.78 7.58 14.36
CA LEU A 87 13.60 6.74 14.56
C LEU A 87 13.93 5.44 15.31
N ILE A 88 15.14 4.91 15.14
CA ILE A 88 15.59 3.73 15.90
C ILE A 88 15.59 3.97 17.42
N ARG A 89 15.90 5.20 17.86
CA ARG A 89 15.87 5.57 19.28
C ARG A 89 14.44 5.61 19.80
N VAL A 90 13.51 6.10 18.97
CA VAL A 90 12.09 6.10 19.29
C VAL A 90 11.57 4.66 19.40
N LEU A 91 11.92 3.80 18.44
CA LEU A 91 11.55 2.37 18.48
C LEU A 91 12.09 1.67 19.72
N ASN A 92 13.36 1.88 20.09
CA ASN A 92 13.94 1.34 21.32
C ASN A 92 13.25 1.87 22.59
N ALA A 93 12.89 3.16 22.61
CA ALA A 93 12.17 3.76 23.74
C ALA A 93 10.75 3.20 23.88
N LEU A 94 10.04 3.00 22.76
CA LEU A 94 8.74 2.34 22.74
C LEU A 94 8.84 0.88 23.16
N ASP A 95 9.84 0.15 22.69
CA ASP A 95 10.08 -1.25 23.08
C ASP A 95 10.32 -1.38 24.58
N THR A 96 11.08 -0.46 25.17
CA THR A 96 11.32 -0.41 26.62
C THR A 96 10.04 -0.06 27.39
N ALA A 97 9.21 0.84 26.86
CA ALA A 97 7.96 1.26 27.48
C ALA A 97 6.87 0.18 27.43
N PHE A 98 6.78 -0.55 26.33
CA PHE A 98 5.78 -1.60 26.10
C PHE A 98 6.31 -3.03 26.37
N GLN A 99 7.59 -3.16 26.73
CA GLN A 99 8.29 -4.42 27.03
C GLN A 99 8.12 -5.48 25.93
N TRP A 100 8.25 -5.08 24.67
CA TRP A 100 8.15 -6.01 23.54
C TRP A 100 9.37 -6.92 23.40
N GLY A 101 10.58 -6.43 23.76
CA GLY A 101 11.81 -7.22 23.72
C GLY A 101 12.29 -7.49 22.29
N ILE A 102 11.91 -6.64 21.33
CA ILE A 102 12.21 -6.81 19.91
C ILE A 102 13.36 -5.86 19.53
N PHE A 103 13.26 -4.59 19.92
CA PHE A 103 14.23 -3.55 19.56
C PHE A 103 15.27 -3.35 20.67
N HIS A 104 16.52 -3.72 20.37
CA HIS A 104 17.64 -3.61 21.31
C HIS A 104 18.57 -2.45 20.92
N ALA A 105 18.95 -1.64 21.91
CA ALA A 105 19.88 -0.53 21.68
C ALA A 105 21.24 -1.04 21.18
N GLY A 106 21.66 -0.56 20.01
CA GLY A 106 22.94 -0.91 19.39
C GLY A 106 22.92 -2.15 18.49
N ILE A 107 21.80 -2.87 18.41
CA ILE A 107 21.65 -4.03 17.52
C ILE A 107 20.66 -3.65 16.41
N PRO A 108 21.03 -3.74 15.12
CA PRO A 108 20.10 -3.43 14.05
C PRO A 108 18.98 -4.49 13.99
N PRO A 109 17.71 -4.09 13.84
CA PRO A 109 16.58 -5.03 13.75
C PRO A 109 16.71 -5.97 12.55
N SER A 110 16.43 -7.25 12.78
CA SER A 110 16.42 -8.28 11.74
C SER A 110 15.00 -8.48 11.20
N TRP A 111 14.57 -7.59 10.30
CA TRP A 111 13.19 -7.52 9.80
C TRP A 111 12.65 -8.83 9.23
N LEU A 112 13.50 -9.59 8.54
CA LEU A 112 13.12 -10.86 7.90
C LEU A 112 13.61 -12.09 8.70
N GLY A 113 14.46 -11.90 9.71
CA GLY A 113 15.02 -12.98 10.52
C GLY A 113 14.31 -13.18 11.86
N ASP A 114 13.58 -12.17 12.34
CA ASP A 114 12.79 -12.24 13.57
C ASP A 114 11.31 -12.51 13.26
N ALA A 115 10.75 -13.57 13.85
CA ALA A 115 9.35 -13.96 13.69
C ALA A 115 8.36 -12.84 14.06
N ALA A 116 8.72 -11.96 15.01
CA ALA A 116 7.86 -10.84 15.41
C ALA A 116 7.84 -9.71 14.37
N LEU A 117 8.91 -9.56 13.57
CA LEU A 117 9.06 -8.48 12.60
C LEU A 117 8.69 -8.87 11.17
N VAL A 118 8.68 -10.16 10.84
CA VAL A 118 8.43 -10.64 9.47
C VAL A 118 7.06 -10.18 8.95
N ILE A 119 5.98 -10.34 9.72
CA ILE A 119 4.64 -9.92 9.26
C ILE A 119 4.56 -8.41 9.05
N PRO A 120 4.96 -7.54 10.01
CA PRO A 120 5.06 -6.10 9.77
C PRO A 120 5.94 -5.72 8.58
N ALA A 121 7.08 -6.39 8.38
CA ALA A 121 7.97 -6.13 7.26
C ALA A 121 7.32 -6.49 5.91
N LEU A 122 6.56 -7.59 5.84
CA LEU A 122 5.80 -7.97 4.64
C LEU A 122 4.58 -7.05 4.42
N VAL A 123 3.98 -6.50 5.47
CA VAL A 123 2.98 -5.44 5.32
C VAL A 123 3.63 -4.16 4.81
N PHE A 124 4.82 -3.79 5.29
CA PHE A 124 5.56 -2.62 4.81
C PHE A 124 6.12 -2.79 3.40
N TRP A 125 6.37 -4.04 2.99
CA TRP A 125 6.74 -4.38 1.63
C TRP A 125 5.71 -3.80 0.65
N GLY A 126 6.22 -3.13 -0.38
CA GLY A 126 5.35 -2.39 -1.30
C GLY A 126 5.32 -0.88 -1.08
N PHE A 127 5.81 -0.35 0.03
CA PHE A 127 5.68 1.09 0.35
C PHE A 127 6.19 1.97 -0.81
N PRO A 128 5.43 3.00 -1.25
CA PRO A 128 4.24 3.62 -0.64
C PRO A 128 2.88 2.97 -0.99
N TRP A 129 2.88 1.72 -1.46
CA TRP A 129 1.70 0.91 -1.79
C TRP A 129 0.80 1.51 -2.88
N VAL A 130 1.43 2.21 -3.83
CA VAL A 130 0.74 2.71 -5.02
C VAL A 130 0.73 1.59 -6.07
N GLY A 131 -0.36 0.83 -6.08
CA GLY A 131 -0.58 -0.26 -7.02
C GLY A 131 -1.00 0.27 -8.39
N ILE A 132 -0.13 0.10 -9.38
CA ILE A 132 -0.27 0.69 -10.73
C ILE A 132 -1.56 0.25 -11.41
N VAL A 133 -1.89 -1.04 -11.35
CA VAL A 133 -3.14 -1.58 -11.90
C VAL A 133 -4.37 -0.94 -11.25
N GLY A 134 -4.35 -0.80 -9.92
CA GLY A 134 -5.40 -0.13 -9.18
C GLY A 134 -5.56 1.34 -9.60
N VAL A 135 -4.44 2.08 -9.68
CA VAL A 135 -4.44 3.48 -10.15
C VAL A 135 -5.08 3.61 -11.53
N LEU A 136 -4.73 2.75 -12.48
CA LEU A 136 -5.29 2.79 -13.83
C LEU A 136 -6.78 2.44 -13.86
N ILE A 137 -7.22 1.45 -13.09
CA ILE A 137 -8.63 1.07 -12.96
C ILE A 137 -9.45 2.24 -12.39
N TYR A 138 -8.98 2.88 -11.32
CA TYR A 138 -9.66 4.03 -10.72
C TYR A 138 -9.66 5.24 -11.64
N LEU A 139 -8.54 5.51 -12.30
CA LEU A 139 -8.41 6.61 -13.23
C LEU A 139 -9.33 6.43 -14.45
N ALA A 140 -9.53 5.20 -14.93
CA ALA A 140 -10.50 4.91 -15.98
C ALA A 140 -11.94 5.22 -15.53
N GLY A 141 -12.29 4.85 -14.28
CA GLY A 141 -13.58 5.20 -13.69
C GLY A 141 -13.76 6.72 -13.57
N LEU A 142 -12.79 7.44 -13.02
CA LEU A 142 -12.83 8.90 -12.90
C LEU A 142 -12.95 9.58 -14.27
N SER A 143 -12.24 9.07 -15.29
CA SER A 143 -12.28 9.63 -16.65
C SER A 143 -13.63 9.44 -17.36
N SER A 144 -14.52 8.59 -16.83
CA SER A 144 -15.89 8.41 -17.35
C SER A 144 -16.91 9.39 -16.76
N ILE A 145 -16.55 10.14 -15.72
CA ILE A 145 -17.44 11.12 -15.09
C ILE A 145 -17.56 12.33 -16.02
N SER A 146 -18.80 12.75 -16.33
CA SER A 146 -19.02 13.90 -17.22
C SER A 146 -18.45 15.19 -16.62
N PRO A 147 -17.79 16.05 -17.42
CA PRO A 147 -17.36 17.39 -17.00
C PRO A 147 -18.50 18.22 -16.40
N ASP A 148 -19.73 18.09 -16.91
CA ASP A 148 -20.91 18.83 -16.45
C ASP A 148 -21.20 18.62 -14.95
N VAL A 149 -20.90 17.42 -14.43
CA VAL A 149 -21.07 17.09 -13.01
C VAL A 149 -20.11 17.91 -12.15
N TYR A 150 -18.89 18.14 -12.65
CA TYR A 150 -17.88 18.96 -11.96
C TYR A 150 -18.22 20.45 -12.03
N GLU A 151 -18.71 20.94 -13.17
CA GLU A 151 -19.14 22.32 -13.35
C GLU A 151 -20.33 22.66 -12.47
N ALA A 152 -21.35 21.79 -12.41
CA ALA A 152 -22.48 21.95 -11.50
C ALA A 152 -22.03 22.01 -10.03
N ALA A 153 -21.09 21.14 -9.63
CA ALA A 153 -20.54 21.17 -8.28
C ALA A 153 -19.74 22.46 -7.98
N GLU A 154 -19.13 23.09 -8.98
CA GLU A 154 -18.45 24.38 -8.83
C GLU A 154 -19.44 25.54 -8.67
N LEU A 155 -20.53 25.52 -9.43
CA LEU A 155 -21.62 26.48 -9.28
C LEU A 155 -22.26 26.40 -7.87
N ASP A 156 -22.36 25.19 -7.31
CA ASP A 156 -22.82 24.94 -5.95
C ASP A 156 -21.77 25.24 -4.86
N GLY A 157 -20.56 25.71 -5.23
CA GLY A 157 -19.50 26.03 -4.29
C GLY A 157 -18.92 24.82 -3.55
N ILE A 158 -19.06 23.61 -4.11
CA ILE A 158 -18.60 22.37 -3.50
C ILE A 158 -17.08 22.30 -3.55
N GLY A 159 -16.45 22.39 -2.38
CA GLY A 159 -14.99 22.28 -2.23
C GLY A 159 -14.43 20.90 -2.62
N TRP A 160 -13.12 20.86 -2.85
CA TRP A 160 -12.40 19.72 -3.41
C TRP A 160 -12.52 18.41 -2.60
N PHE A 161 -12.56 18.49 -1.26
CA PHE A 161 -12.77 17.33 -0.38
C PHE A 161 -14.19 16.77 -0.53
N LYS A 162 -15.19 17.65 -0.61
CA LYS A 162 -16.59 17.25 -0.80
C LYS A 162 -16.78 16.67 -2.21
N LYS A 163 -16.16 17.22 -3.24
CA LYS A 163 -16.15 16.60 -4.59
C LYS A 163 -15.58 15.18 -4.56
N PHE A 164 -14.50 14.95 -3.81
CA PHE A 164 -13.94 13.61 -3.66
C PHE A 164 -14.92 12.65 -2.98
N LEU A 165 -15.46 13.03 -1.82
CA LEU A 165 -16.31 12.15 -1.02
C LEU A 165 -17.72 11.96 -1.59
N LEU A 166 -18.30 12.97 -2.23
CA LEU A 166 -19.71 12.97 -2.67
C LEU A 166 -19.89 12.66 -4.16
N ILE A 167 -18.88 12.88 -5.00
CA ILE A 167 -18.97 12.69 -6.45
C ILE A 167 -18.02 11.56 -6.89
N GLU A 168 -16.72 11.75 -6.69
CA GLU A 168 -15.72 10.81 -7.22
C GLU A 168 -15.80 9.44 -6.55
N LEU A 169 -15.74 9.37 -5.22
CA LEU A 169 -15.73 8.11 -4.46
C LEU A 169 -17.00 7.25 -4.73
N PRO A 170 -18.23 7.81 -4.71
CA PRO A 170 -19.42 7.02 -5.03
C PRO A 170 -19.45 6.55 -6.47
N LEU A 171 -19.04 7.39 -7.42
CA LEU A 171 -19.06 7.05 -8.85
C LEU A 171 -18.00 6.01 -9.23
N ILE A 172 -16.86 5.97 -8.54
CA ILE A 172 -15.83 4.93 -8.75
C ILE A 172 -16.01 3.70 -7.86
N MET A 173 -17.09 3.61 -7.08
CA MET A 173 -17.30 2.50 -6.15
C MET A 173 -17.37 1.13 -6.86
N THR A 174 -17.86 1.10 -8.10
CA THR A 174 -17.83 -0.10 -8.95
C THR A 174 -16.39 -0.57 -9.18
N GLN A 175 -15.49 0.34 -9.52
CA GLN A 175 -14.07 0.08 -9.74
C GLN A 175 -13.36 -0.32 -8.45
N ILE A 176 -13.72 0.30 -7.31
CA ILE A 176 -13.23 -0.11 -5.98
C ILE A 176 -13.63 -1.56 -5.67
N ARG A 177 -14.88 -1.94 -5.93
CA ARG A 177 -15.36 -3.32 -5.72
C ARG A 177 -14.66 -4.33 -6.62
N ILE A 178 -14.44 -3.99 -7.89
CA ILE A 178 -13.70 -4.86 -8.82
C ILE A 178 -12.27 -5.08 -8.30
N ASN A 179 -11.56 -4.00 -7.98
CA ASN A 179 -10.18 -4.12 -7.50
C ASN A 179 -10.09 -4.83 -6.14
N LEU A 180 -11.10 -4.66 -5.27
CA LEU A 180 -11.24 -5.38 -4.01
C LEU A 180 -11.30 -6.89 -4.23
N VAL A 181 -12.16 -7.36 -5.14
CA VAL A 181 -12.27 -8.79 -5.45
C VAL A 181 -10.97 -9.34 -6.03
N LEU A 182 -10.36 -8.62 -6.98
CA LEU A 182 -9.08 -9.02 -7.56
C LEU A 182 -7.97 -9.12 -6.51
N MET A 183 -7.91 -8.16 -5.59
CA MET A 183 -6.94 -8.14 -4.49
C MET A 183 -7.16 -9.32 -3.53
N ILE A 184 -8.41 -9.65 -3.19
CA ILE A 184 -8.71 -10.81 -2.34
C ILE A 184 -8.27 -12.10 -3.04
N ILE A 185 -8.59 -12.27 -4.33
CA ILE A 185 -8.16 -13.44 -5.12
C ILE A 185 -6.63 -13.52 -5.15
N GLY A 186 -5.95 -12.41 -5.45
CA GLY A 186 -4.48 -12.38 -5.50
C GLY A 186 -3.85 -12.71 -4.14
N THR A 187 -4.37 -12.15 -3.05
CA THR A 187 -3.88 -12.44 -1.69
C THR A 187 -4.03 -13.93 -1.35
N LEU A 188 -5.14 -14.56 -1.77
CA LEU A 188 -5.33 -16.00 -1.57
C LEU A 188 -4.39 -16.84 -2.45
N GLN A 189 -4.05 -16.39 -3.67
CA GLN A 189 -3.11 -17.09 -4.53
C GLN A 189 -1.65 -16.96 -4.04
N ASP A 190 -1.30 -15.82 -3.46
CA ASP A 190 0.05 -15.55 -2.97
C ASP A 190 0.34 -16.27 -1.64
N TYR A 191 -0.68 -16.42 -0.77
CA TYR A 191 -0.51 -16.87 0.62
C TYR A 191 -1.41 -18.05 1.06
N GLY A 192 -2.32 -18.54 0.20
CA GLY A 192 -3.25 -19.63 0.51
C GLY A 192 -2.75 -20.98 0.04
#